data_AF-A0A920PVR3-F1
#
_entry.id   AF-A0A920PVR3-F1
#
_cell.length_a   1.000
_cell.length_b   1.000
_cell.length_c   1.000
_cell.angle_alpha   90.00
_cell.angle_beta   90.00
_cell.angle_gamma   90.00
#
_symmetry.space_group_name_H-M   'P 1'
#
loop_
_entity.id
_entity.type
_entity.pdbx_description
1 polymer ?
#
loop_
_entity_poly.entity_id
_entity_poly.type
_entity_poly.pdbx_seq_one_letter_code
_entity_poly.pdbx_strand_id
1 'polypeptide(L)'
;MAAKEHLRRLRLRPTHTELSRRRFYGESSADKAGILRYTKVLNNLYDLSDIPIPNNERELSWLLSFYWNVDQPYDTLSDLEAHLNEGTQPDTAVSQKLEEMFRASGVRVPSSGPALSALGLSS
;
A
#
# COMPACT_ATOMS: atom_id res chain seq x y z
N MET A 1 -19.23 -3.30 39.42
CA MET A 1 -19.29 -3.41 37.95
C MET A 1 -18.83 -2.16 37.18
N ALA A 2 -18.33 -1.09 37.83
CA ALA A 2 -17.86 0.11 37.13
C ALA A 2 -16.40 0.05 36.60
N ALA A 3 -15.55 -0.82 37.17
CA ALA A 3 -14.13 -0.91 36.78
C ALA A 3 -13.90 -1.55 35.39
N LYS A 4 -14.78 -2.47 34.96
CA LYS A 4 -14.68 -3.10 33.63
C LYS A 4 -15.06 -2.15 32.48
N GLU A 5 -15.87 -1.12 32.76
CA GLU A 5 -16.27 -0.10 31.77
C GLU A 5 -15.24 1.05 31.66
N HIS A 6 -14.41 1.24 32.70
CA HIS A 6 -13.34 2.24 32.68
C HIS A 6 -12.13 1.77 31.83
N LEU A 7 -11.83 0.47 31.85
CA LEU A 7 -10.79 -0.15 31.01
C LEU A 7 -11.17 -0.24 29.53
N ARG A 8 -12.46 -0.24 29.17
CA ARG A 8 -12.92 -0.16 27.77
C ARG A 8 -12.67 1.20 27.12
N ARG A 9 -12.40 2.24 27.91
CA ARG A 9 -12.08 3.60 27.46
C ARG A 9 -10.59 3.93 27.43
N LEU A 10 -9.71 2.98 27.76
CA LEU A 10 -8.30 3.01 27.38
C LEU A 10 -8.12 2.45 25.95
N ARG A 11 -8.96 2.90 25.00
CA ARG A 11 -8.58 2.81 23.59
C ARG A 11 -7.35 3.70 23.46
N LEU A 12 -6.18 3.07 23.37
CA LEU A 12 -4.92 3.73 23.03
C LEU A 12 -5.23 4.70 21.88
N ARG A 13 -4.94 5.99 22.08
CA ARG A 13 -5.10 6.95 20.99
C ARG A 13 -4.20 6.45 19.85
N PRO A 14 -4.73 6.35 18.62
CA PRO A 14 -3.91 5.87 17.52
C PRO A 14 -2.70 6.79 17.37
N THR A 15 -1.54 6.19 17.15
CA THR A 15 -0.31 6.93 16.92
C THR A 15 -0.41 7.72 15.60
N HIS A 16 0.44 8.74 15.43
CA HIS A 16 0.52 9.46 14.16
C HIS A 16 0.76 8.51 12.97
N THR A 17 1.61 7.50 13.17
CA THR A 17 1.91 6.48 12.14
C THR A 17 0.70 5.62 11.81
N GLU A 18 -0.09 5.21 12.80
CA GLU A 18 -1.33 4.46 12.58
C GLU A 18 -2.40 5.28 11.85
N LEU A 19 -2.54 6.56 12.21
CA LEU A 19 -3.44 7.48 11.52
C LEU A 19 -3.01 7.72 10.07
N SER A 20 -1.71 7.94 9.83
CA SER A 20 -1.17 8.09 8.48
C SER A 20 -1.39 6.82 7.65
N ARG A 21 -1.05 5.63 8.20
CA ARG A 21 -1.26 4.35 7.52
C ARG A 21 -2.73 4.14 7.15
N ARG A 22 -3.66 4.41 8.06
CA ARG A 22 -5.09 4.32 7.79
C ARG A 22 -5.53 5.27 6.67
N ARG A 23 -4.98 6.49 6.64
CA ARG A 23 -5.27 7.47 5.59
C ARG A 23 -4.85 6.97 4.20
N PHE A 24 -3.70 6.31 4.07
CA PHE A 24 -3.21 5.84 2.77
C PHE A 24 -3.76 4.46 2.38
N TYR A 25 -3.63 3.48 3.27
CA TYR A 25 -3.94 2.08 2.98
C TYR A 25 -5.34 1.63 3.38
N GLY A 26 -6.08 2.43 4.16
CA GLY A 26 -7.33 1.97 4.78
C GLY A 26 -7.11 0.88 5.82
N GLU A 27 -8.14 0.62 6.63
CA GLU A 27 -8.10 -0.42 7.67
C GLU A 27 -8.28 -1.82 7.08
N SER A 28 -9.00 -1.95 5.98
CA SER A 28 -9.22 -3.21 5.25
C SER A 28 -9.56 -2.95 3.78
N SER A 29 -9.64 -4.00 2.97
CA SER A 29 -10.01 -3.89 1.55
C SER A 29 -11.44 -3.36 1.32
N ALA A 30 -12.32 -3.51 2.32
CA ALA A 30 -13.68 -2.95 2.30
C ALA A 30 -13.71 -1.47 2.74
N ASP A 31 -12.63 -0.97 3.35
CA ASP A 31 -12.53 0.42 3.81
C ASP A 31 -12.34 1.35 2.60
N LYS A 32 -13.27 2.30 2.44
CA LYS A 32 -13.24 3.30 1.37
C LYS A 32 -12.41 4.53 1.72
N ALA A 33 -11.84 4.59 2.92
CA ALA A 33 -11.09 5.74 3.41
C ALA A 33 -9.65 5.83 2.88
N GLY A 34 -9.06 4.72 2.42
CA GLY A 34 -7.68 4.69 1.94
C GLY A 34 -7.49 5.46 0.64
N ILE A 35 -6.56 6.41 0.61
CA ILE A 35 -6.23 7.21 -0.58
C ILE A 35 -5.78 6.32 -1.74
N LEU A 36 -4.97 5.29 -1.48
CA LEU A 36 -4.40 4.43 -2.53
C LEU A 36 -5.46 3.56 -3.25
N ARG A 37 -6.71 3.58 -2.76
CA ARG A 37 -7.86 2.99 -3.46
C ARG A 37 -8.21 3.71 -4.76
N TYR A 38 -7.88 4.99 -4.89
CA TYR A 38 -8.20 5.81 -6.05
C TYR A 38 -7.05 5.77 -7.07
N THR A 39 -6.84 4.60 -7.68
CA THR A 39 -5.70 4.30 -8.56
C THR A 39 -5.67 5.11 -9.86
N LYS A 40 -6.78 5.71 -10.29
CA LYS A 40 -6.84 6.56 -11.51
C LYS A 40 -6.64 8.06 -11.24
N VAL A 41 -6.21 8.43 -10.04
CA VAL A 41 -5.95 9.83 -9.66
C VAL A 41 -4.53 10.23 -10.07
N LEU A 42 -4.32 11.50 -10.44
CA LEU A 42 -3.01 12.02 -10.82
C LEU A 42 -1.94 11.70 -9.75
N ASN A 43 -0.91 10.94 -10.13
CA ASN A 43 0.19 10.51 -9.27
C ASN A 43 0.98 11.67 -8.60
N ASN A 44 0.84 12.90 -9.09
CA ASN A 44 1.55 14.08 -8.57
C ASN A 44 0.85 14.78 -7.39
N LEU A 45 -0.24 14.21 -6.84
CA LEU A 45 -0.96 14.83 -5.72
C LEU A 45 -0.27 14.62 -4.37
N TYR A 46 0.62 13.64 -4.24
CA TYR A 46 1.28 13.28 -2.99
C TYR A 46 2.76 12.99 -3.22
N ASP A 47 3.61 13.34 -2.26
CA ASP A 47 4.98 12.86 -2.27
C ASP A 47 5.00 11.39 -1.79
N LEU A 48 5.75 10.55 -2.48
CA LEU A 48 6.04 9.17 -2.06
C LEU A 48 6.59 9.11 -0.63
N SER A 49 7.30 10.15 -0.19
CA SER A 49 7.85 10.25 1.16
C SER A 49 6.79 10.38 2.27
N ASP A 50 5.58 10.85 1.94
CA ASP A 50 4.46 10.95 2.88
C ASP A 50 3.75 9.61 3.09
N ILE A 51 3.97 8.64 2.20
CA ILE A 51 3.33 7.33 2.24
C ILE A 51 4.10 6.42 3.21
N PRO A 52 3.45 5.87 4.23
CA PRO A 52 4.10 4.93 5.13
C PRO A 52 4.66 3.72 4.38
N ILE A 53 5.84 3.24 4.79
CA ILE A 53 6.43 2.01 4.26
C ILE A 53 5.42 0.85 4.45
N PRO A 54 5.15 0.03 3.41
CA PRO A 54 4.20 -1.07 3.50
C PRO A 54 4.66 -2.10 4.53
N ASN A 55 3.73 -2.67 5.30
CA ASN A 55 4.05 -3.66 6.34
C ASN A 55 3.74 -5.10 5.93
N ASN A 56 3.02 -5.28 4.83
CA ASN A 56 2.56 -6.57 4.34
C ASN A 56 2.34 -6.53 2.83
N GLU A 57 2.10 -7.69 2.23
CA GLU A 57 1.89 -7.81 0.78
C GLU A 57 0.70 -6.99 0.27
N ARG A 58 -0.41 -6.89 1.04
CA ARG A 58 -1.58 -6.10 0.64
C ARG A 58 -1.22 -4.64 0.45
N GLU A 59 -0.56 -4.05 1.44
CA GLU A 59 -0.15 -2.64 1.38
C GLU A 59 0.85 -2.40 0.26
N LEU A 60 1.81 -3.32 0.05
CA LEU A 60 2.73 -3.24 -1.08
C LEU A 60 1.97 -3.29 -2.42
N SER A 61 1.04 -4.23 -2.56
CA SER A 61 0.25 -4.41 -3.79
C SER A 61 -0.63 -3.19 -4.08
N TRP A 62 -1.21 -2.56 -3.05
CA TRP A 62 -1.99 -1.33 -3.18
C TRP A 62 -1.13 -0.14 -3.59
N LEU A 63 0.06 0.00 -3.01
CA LEU A 63 1.03 1.03 -3.38
C LEU A 63 1.36 0.90 -4.88
N LEU A 64 1.69 -0.29 -5.33
CA LEU A 64 2.04 -0.54 -6.72
C LEU A 64 0.84 -0.37 -7.66
N SER A 65 -0.35 -0.85 -7.28
CA SER A 65 -1.60 -0.65 -8.03
C SER A 65 -1.87 0.83 -8.29
N PHE A 66 -1.67 1.67 -7.28
CA PHE A 66 -1.85 3.11 -7.39
C PHE A 66 -0.89 3.72 -8.41
N TYR A 67 0.40 3.44 -8.30
CA TYR A 67 1.40 4.04 -9.19
C TYR A 67 1.39 3.48 -10.62
N TRP A 68 0.93 2.24 -10.81
CA TRP A 68 0.65 1.69 -12.15
C TRP A 68 -0.65 2.21 -12.76
N ASN A 69 -1.48 2.92 -12.01
CA ASN A 69 -2.79 3.39 -12.46
C ASN A 69 -3.71 2.28 -13.00
N VAL A 70 -3.71 1.09 -12.39
CA VAL A 70 -4.66 0.00 -12.75
C VAL A 70 -6.09 0.36 -12.34
N ASP A 71 -7.11 -0.43 -12.68
CA ASP A 71 -8.52 -0.03 -12.49
C ASP A 71 -8.95 -0.02 -11.01
N GLN A 72 -8.29 -0.82 -10.17
CA GLN A 72 -8.58 -0.94 -8.73
C GLN A 72 -7.34 -1.42 -7.96
N PRO A 73 -7.27 -1.19 -6.63
CA PRO A 73 -6.21 -1.81 -5.84
C PRO A 73 -6.40 -3.33 -5.77
N TYR A 74 -5.31 -4.07 -5.96
CA TYR A 74 -5.27 -5.52 -5.81
C TYR A 74 -4.58 -5.91 -4.50
N ASP A 75 -5.11 -6.91 -3.79
CA ASP A 75 -4.63 -7.30 -2.46
C ASP A 75 -3.35 -8.17 -2.49
N THR A 76 -2.99 -8.71 -3.66
CA THR A 76 -1.80 -9.55 -3.83
C THR A 76 -0.98 -9.12 -5.06
N LEU A 77 0.32 -9.43 -5.04
CA LEU A 77 1.19 -9.10 -6.17
C LEU A 77 0.85 -9.92 -7.42
N SER A 78 0.42 -11.17 -7.23
CA SER A 78 0.00 -12.04 -8.34
C SER A 78 -1.27 -11.53 -9.01
N ASP A 79 -2.24 -11.04 -8.24
CA ASP A 79 -3.44 -10.42 -8.81
C ASP A 79 -3.07 -9.13 -9.56
N LEU A 80 -2.22 -8.29 -8.98
CA LEU A 80 -1.76 -7.07 -9.66
C LEU A 80 -1.02 -7.38 -10.98
N GLU A 81 -0.11 -8.36 -10.98
CA GLU A 81 0.63 -8.78 -12.19
C GLU A 81 -0.33 -9.13 -13.34
N ALA A 82 -1.39 -9.89 -13.03
CA ALA A 82 -2.39 -10.30 -14.02
C ALA A 82 -3.19 -9.13 -14.64
N HIS A 83 -3.15 -7.94 -14.02
CA HIS A 83 -3.92 -6.77 -14.41
C HIS A 83 -3.06 -5.55 -14.77
N LEU A 84 -1.74 -5.72 -14.97
CA LEU A 84 -0.85 -4.61 -15.36
C LEU A 84 -1.23 -3.97 -16.71
N ASN A 85 -1.94 -4.70 -17.56
CA ASN A 85 -2.45 -4.21 -18.84
C ASN A 85 -3.59 -3.17 -18.69
N GLU A 86 -4.17 -3.00 -17.49
CA GLU A 86 -5.14 -1.95 -17.18
C GLU A 86 -4.49 -0.57 -17.02
N GLY A 87 -3.17 -0.57 -16.76
CA GLY A 87 -2.41 0.59 -16.33
C GLY A 87 -1.22 0.90 -17.22
N THR A 88 -0.31 1.70 -16.69
CA THR A 88 0.96 2.05 -17.34
C THR A 88 2.05 2.06 -16.30
N GLN A 89 3.22 1.55 -16.67
CA GLN A 89 4.39 1.56 -15.81
C GLN A 89 4.71 2.99 -15.35
N PRO A 90 4.98 3.22 -14.05
CA PRO A 90 5.42 4.52 -13.57
C PRO A 90 6.76 4.93 -14.20
N ASP A 91 7.08 6.23 -14.16
CA ASP A 91 8.36 6.71 -14.63
C ASP A 91 9.53 6.15 -13.79
N THR A 92 10.75 6.33 -14.28
CA THR A 92 11.96 5.78 -13.67
C THR A 92 12.20 6.28 -12.25
N ALA A 93 11.92 7.56 -11.96
CA ALA A 93 12.17 8.14 -10.64
C ALA A 93 11.17 7.59 -9.61
N VAL A 94 9.90 7.46 -10.00
CA VAL A 94 8.87 6.80 -9.17
C VAL A 94 9.21 5.33 -8.96
N SER A 95 9.59 4.61 -10.02
CA SER A 95 9.96 3.19 -9.94
C SER A 95 11.11 2.94 -8.95
N GLN A 96 12.15 3.78 -8.98
CA GLN A 96 13.28 3.68 -8.04
C GLN A 96 12.84 3.88 -6.59
N LYS A 97 12.01 4.89 -6.32
CA LYS A 97 11.46 5.12 -4.98
C LYS A 97 10.59 3.96 -4.49
N LEU A 98 9.79 3.36 -5.37
CA LEU A 98 8.98 2.18 -5.04
C LEU A 98 9.86 0.98 -4.68
N GLU A 99 10.97 0.78 -5.39
CA GLU A 99 11.94 -0.25 -5.06
C GLU A 99 12.62 0.01 -3.71
N GLU A 100 13.00 1.25 -3.41
CA GLU A 100 13.56 1.65 -2.11
C GLU A 100 12.57 1.37 -0.97
N MET A 101 11.28 1.72 -1.15
CA MET A 101 10.24 1.43 -0.17
C MET A 101 10.03 -0.07 0.03
N PHE A 102 10.05 -0.86 -1.04
CA PHE A 102 9.95 -2.32 -0.96
C PHE A 102 11.13 -2.90 -0.16
N ARG A 103 12.37 -2.49 -0.44
CA ARG A 103 13.55 -2.95 0.30
C ARG A 103 13.49 -2.55 1.77
N ALA A 104 13.08 -1.32 2.07
CA ALA A 104 12.94 -0.82 3.44
C ALA A 104 11.81 -1.52 4.22
N SER A 105 10.81 -2.07 3.52
CA SER A 105 9.68 -2.75 4.14
C SER A 105 10.05 -4.08 4.82
N GLY A 106 11.06 -4.78 4.29
CA GLY A 106 11.39 -6.15 4.69
C GLY A 106 10.25 -7.16 4.44
N VAL A 107 9.21 -6.78 3.68
CA VAL A 107 8.08 -7.66 3.34
C VAL A 107 8.60 -8.85 2.54
N ARG A 108 8.35 -10.05 3.07
CA ARG A 108 8.69 -11.30 2.39
C ARG A 108 7.51 -11.73 1.54
N VAL A 109 7.74 -11.87 0.24
CA VAL A 109 6.75 -12.30 -0.76
C VAL A 109 7.24 -13.59 -1.42
N PRO A 110 7.07 -14.74 -0.73
CA PRO A 110 7.73 -16.01 -1.09
C PRO A 110 7.23 -16.66 -2.38
N SER A 111 6.16 -16.15 -3.00
CA SER A 111 5.52 -16.76 -4.19
C SER A 111 5.38 -15.80 -5.38
N SER A 112 5.99 -14.62 -5.30
CA SER A 112 5.73 -13.51 -6.23
C SER A 112 6.97 -13.10 -7.04
N GLY A 113 7.95 -13.98 -7.23
CA GLY A 113 9.20 -13.66 -7.97
C GLY A 113 8.98 -13.10 -9.38
N PRO A 114 8.17 -13.78 -10.24
CA PRO A 114 7.79 -13.25 -11.54
C PRO A 114 7.04 -11.91 -11.45
N ALA A 115 6.06 -11.82 -10.54
CA ALA A 115 5.29 -10.60 -10.30
C ALA A 115 6.17 -9.42 -9.88
N LEU A 116 7.13 -9.64 -8.95
CA LEU A 116 8.09 -8.62 -8.52
C LEU A 116 8.92 -8.12 -9.71
N SER A 117 9.42 -9.04 -10.53
CA SER A 117 10.22 -8.68 -11.72
C SER A 117 9.38 -7.89 -12.74
N ALA A 118 8.13 -8.28 -12.97
CA ALA A 118 7.19 -7.58 -13.85
C ALA A 118 6.86 -6.16 -13.33
N LEU A 119 6.88 -5.99 -12.00
CA LEU A 119 6.71 -4.73 -11.29
C LEU A 119 8.03 -3.97 -11.09
N GLY A 120 9.13 -4.39 -11.73
CA GLY A 120 10.42 -3.71 -11.63
C GLY A 120 11.06 -3.74 -10.24
N LEU A 121 10.64 -4.66 -9.36
CA LEU A 121 11.15 -4.84 -8.02
C LEU A 121 12.14 -6.00 -7.97
N SER A 122 13.30 -5.78 -7.34
CA SER A 122 14.29 -6.82 -7.09
C SER A 122 14.17 -7.35 -5.66
N SER A 123 14.05 -8.68 -5.51
CA SER A 123 14.03 -9.38 -4.20
C SER A 123 15.40 -9.48 -3.56
#